data_AF-A0AAW5BIP0-F1
#
_entry.id   AF-A0AAW5BIP0-F1
#
_cell.length_a   1.000
_cell.length_b   1.000
_cell.length_c   1.000
_cell.angle_alpha   90.00
_cell.angle_beta   90.00
_cell.angle_gamma   90.00
#
_symmetry.space_group_name_H-M   'P 1'
#
loop_
_entity.id
_entity.type
_entity.pdbx_description
1 polymer ?
#
loop_
_entity_poly.entity_id
_entity_poly.type
_entity_poly.pdbx_seq_one_letter_code
_entity_poly.pdbx_strand_id
1 'polypeptide(L)'
;DEQQSINKKIANQIPVIVQKSVQEQSKKPKRKGFLGIFGKKKEVTPAVSTTILHSVNRNVISEQKVQDRQLSEQADSLAARNAELNRQLQELICQIEEKVQTELQSRENEIVAMREKSFMQVGGLMGFVLLLLLISYIIIHRDAKSIKQYKHKTTDLIRQLEQSVQRNEALITSRKKAVHTITHELRTPLTAITGYAGLIRKEQCEDKSGQYIQNILQSSDRMRDMLNTLLDFFRLDNGKEQPRL
;
A
#
# COMPACT_ATOMS: atom_id res chain seq x y z
N ASP A 1 -42.91 12.20 63.01
CA ASP A 1 -44.03 12.78 63.77
C ASP A 1 -44.52 11.96 64.97
N GLU A 2 -44.30 10.63 65.02
CA GLU A 2 -44.72 9.81 66.18
C GLU A 2 -43.87 10.02 67.45
N GLN A 3 -42.57 10.26 67.33
CA GLN A 3 -41.70 10.50 68.50
C GLN A 3 -42.06 11.82 69.22
N GLN A 4 -42.60 12.80 68.48
CA GLN A 4 -43.14 14.04 69.04
C GLN A 4 -44.49 13.82 69.75
N SER A 5 -45.32 12.88 69.30
CA SER A 5 -46.61 12.60 69.93
C SER A 5 -46.44 11.94 71.31
N ILE A 6 -45.44 11.07 71.46
CA ILE A 6 -45.09 10.41 72.72
C ILE A 6 -44.49 11.42 73.71
N ASN A 7 -43.56 12.27 73.27
CA ASN A 7 -43.02 13.33 74.12
C ASN A 7 -44.12 14.28 74.63
N LYS A 8 -45.11 14.60 73.78
CA LYS A 8 -46.27 15.41 74.17
C LYS A 8 -47.20 14.70 75.16
N LYS A 9 -47.38 13.38 75.02
CA LYS A 9 -48.20 12.54 75.90
C LYS A 9 -47.56 12.34 77.29
N ILE A 10 -46.24 12.21 77.33
CA ILE A 10 -45.44 12.15 78.57
C ILE A 10 -45.45 13.51 79.28
N ALA A 11 -45.23 14.62 78.55
CA ALA A 11 -45.25 15.97 79.11
C ALA A 11 -46.59 16.37 79.72
N ASN A 12 -47.71 15.91 79.16
CA ASN A 12 -49.06 16.24 79.65
C ASN A 12 -49.50 15.41 80.87
N GLN A 13 -48.93 14.22 81.11
CA GLN A 13 -49.39 13.34 82.20
C GLN A 13 -48.59 13.52 83.50
N ILE A 14 -47.36 14.01 83.45
CA ILE A 14 -46.51 14.22 84.63
C ILE A 14 -47.08 15.26 85.63
N PRO A 15 -47.69 16.40 85.22
CA PRO A 15 -48.23 17.40 86.16
C PRO A 15 -49.43 16.89 86.99
N VAL A 16 -50.24 15.98 86.42
CA VAL A 16 -51.45 15.43 87.07
C VAL A 16 -51.10 14.52 88.25
N ILE A 17 -49.92 13.88 88.21
CA ILE A 17 -49.44 12.94 89.22
C ILE A 17 -48.85 13.68 90.43
N VAL A 18 -48.21 14.83 90.20
CA VAL A 18 -47.68 15.71 91.27
C VAL A 18 -48.83 16.35 92.06
N GLN A 19 -49.91 16.75 91.38
CA GLN A 19 -51.03 17.42 92.04
C GLN A 19 -51.84 16.49 92.97
N LYS A 20 -51.93 15.19 92.64
CA LYS A 20 -52.61 14.19 93.49
C LYS A 20 -51.78 13.72 94.70
N SER A 21 -50.46 13.71 94.59
CA SER A 21 -49.56 13.27 95.67
C SER A 21 -49.40 14.29 96.80
N VAL A 22 -49.57 15.59 96.51
CA VAL A 22 -49.56 16.67 97.52
C VAL A 22 -50.78 16.62 98.46
N GLN A 23 -51.90 16.03 98.02
CA GLN A 23 -53.17 16.07 98.77
C GLN A 23 -53.32 14.97 99.84
N GLU A 24 -52.50 13.91 99.80
CA GLU A 24 -52.59 12.75 100.72
C GLU A 24 -51.72 12.85 102.00
N GLN A 25 -50.78 13.81 102.11
CA GLN A 25 -49.74 13.80 103.16
C GLN A 25 -50.09 14.53 104.49
N SER A 26 -51.33 14.98 104.73
CA SER A 26 -51.67 15.77 105.92
C SER A 26 -52.65 15.09 106.90
N LYS A 27 -52.23 14.02 107.60
CA LYS A 27 -52.87 13.61 108.89
C LYS A 27 -51.96 12.66 109.71
N LYS A 28 -51.45 13.14 110.85
CA LYS A 28 -50.64 12.37 111.84
C LYS A 28 -51.49 11.88 113.02
N PRO A 29 -51.14 10.76 113.67
CA PRO A 29 -51.44 10.57 115.10
C PRO A 29 -50.17 10.31 115.96
N LYS A 30 -50.19 10.78 117.22
CA LYS A 30 -49.12 10.63 118.24
C LYS A 30 -49.33 9.35 119.10
N ARG A 31 -48.24 8.76 119.57
CA ARG A 31 -48.17 7.57 120.47
C ARG A 31 -47.94 7.96 121.95
N LYS A 32 -48.60 7.23 122.85
CA LYS A 32 -48.19 6.72 124.19
C LYS A 32 -49.00 5.41 124.34
N GLY A 33 -48.57 4.27 124.85
CA GLY A 33 -47.49 3.85 125.75
C GLY A 33 -48.11 2.80 126.68
N PHE A 34 -47.48 1.63 126.80
CA PHE A 34 -47.74 0.49 127.71
C PHE A 34 -48.60 -0.71 127.24
N LEU A 35 -48.00 -1.89 127.51
CA LEU A 35 -48.32 -3.31 127.33
C LEU A 35 -49.78 -3.75 127.08
N GLY A 36 -49.94 -4.77 126.23
CA GLY A 36 -51.03 -5.75 126.38
C GLY A 36 -51.68 -6.26 125.08
N ILE A 37 -51.06 -7.25 124.46
CA ILE A 37 -51.61 -8.45 123.77
C ILE A 37 -52.93 -8.35 122.92
N PHE A 38 -52.81 -8.87 121.68
CA PHE A 38 -53.83 -9.30 120.70
C PHE A 38 -54.53 -8.25 119.80
N GLY A 39 -54.28 -8.35 118.49
CA GLY A 39 -55.09 -7.70 117.44
C GLY A 39 -54.66 -8.10 116.03
N LYS A 40 -55.57 -8.72 115.27
CA LYS A 40 -55.39 -9.38 113.97
C LYS A 40 -55.11 -8.43 112.79
N LYS A 41 -54.62 -9.05 111.70
CA LYS A 41 -54.38 -8.54 110.33
C LYS A 41 -55.37 -7.47 109.84
N LYS A 42 -54.84 -6.47 109.11
CA LYS A 42 -55.58 -5.65 108.15
C LYS A 42 -54.67 -5.28 106.97
N GLU A 43 -55.02 -5.79 105.78
CA GLU A 43 -54.46 -5.37 104.49
C GLU A 43 -54.80 -3.90 104.23
N VAL A 44 -53.83 -3.13 103.73
CA VAL A 44 -54.03 -1.78 103.19
C VAL A 44 -53.27 -1.68 101.87
N THR A 45 -54.01 -1.27 100.84
CA THR A 45 -53.73 -1.22 99.40
C THR A 45 -52.60 -0.25 99.00
N PRO A 46 -51.90 -0.46 97.86
CA PRO A 46 -50.95 0.51 97.34
C PRO A 46 -51.67 1.74 96.75
N ALA A 47 -51.13 2.91 97.05
CA ALA A 47 -51.63 4.22 96.60
C ALA A 47 -51.70 4.34 95.06
N VAL A 48 -52.76 4.99 94.58
CA VAL A 48 -53.18 5.13 93.18
C VAL A 48 -52.08 5.67 92.24
N SER A 49 -51.12 6.46 92.77
CA SER A 49 -50.00 7.02 92.00
C SER A 49 -48.98 5.96 91.53
N THR A 50 -48.76 4.89 92.31
CA THR A 50 -47.82 3.82 91.94
C THR A 50 -48.36 2.97 90.79
N THR A 51 -49.68 2.77 90.75
CA THR A 51 -50.37 2.03 89.67
C THR A 51 -50.36 2.78 88.33
N ILE A 52 -50.47 4.12 88.36
CA ILE A 52 -50.44 4.97 87.14
C ILE A 52 -49.02 5.02 86.56
N LEU A 53 -47.97 5.17 87.39
CA LEU A 53 -46.59 5.18 86.90
C LEU A 53 -46.18 3.82 86.29
N HIS A 54 -46.61 2.71 86.90
CA HIS A 54 -46.34 1.40 86.35
C HIS A 54 -47.07 1.15 85.02
N SER A 55 -48.28 1.68 84.82
CA SER A 55 -49.02 1.50 83.56
C SER A 55 -48.45 2.36 82.43
N VAL A 56 -48.03 3.60 82.72
CA VAL A 56 -47.35 4.46 81.74
C VAL A 56 -46.00 3.87 81.36
N ASN A 57 -45.19 3.43 82.33
CA ASN A 57 -43.91 2.77 82.05
C ASN A 57 -44.10 1.49 81.22
N ARG A 58 -45.11 0.67 81.55
CA ARG A 58 -45.43 -0.55 80.79
C ARG A 58 -45.84 -0.24 79.36
N ASN A 59 -46.67 0.79 79.15
CA ASN A 59 -47.12 1.19 77.82
C ASN A 59 -45.97 1.74 76.98
N VAL A 60 -45.14 2.64 77.54
CA VAL A 60 -43.98 3.20 76.84
C VAL A 60 -42.97 2.11 76.45
N ILE A 61 -42.65 1.19 77.37
CA ILE A 61 -41.77 0.04 77.07
C ILE A 61 -42.39 -0.87 75.99
N SER A 62 -43.71 -1.07 76.02
CA SER A 62 -44.38 -1.90 75.02
C SER A 62 -44.40 -1.26 73.63
N GLU A 63 -44.63 0.05 73.53
CA GLU A 63 -44.58 0.77 72.25
C GLU A 63 -43.16 0.83 71.70
N GLN A 64 -42.16 1.09 72.55
CA GLN A 64 -40.75 1.08 72.15
C GLN A 64 -40.32 -0.29 71.63
N LYS A 65 -40.73 -1.37 72.32
CA LYS A 65 -40.45 -2.74 71.87
C LYS A 65 -41.12 -3.10 70.54
N VAL A 66 -42.29 -2.53 70.26
CA VAL A 66 -42.98 -2.70 68.97
C VAL A 66 -42.26 -1.92 67.87
N GLN A 67 -41.81 -0.70 68.15
CA GLN A 67 -41.06 0.11 67.19
C GLN A 67 -39.67 -0.47 66.89
N ASP A 68 -38.95 -0.97 67.89
CA ASP A 68 -37.67 -1.65 67.70
C ASP A 68 -37.82 -2.92 66.83
N ARG A 69 -38.94 -3.64 66.98
CA ARG A 69 -39.27 -4.78 66.11
C ARG A 69 -39.51 -4.34 64.67
N GLN A 70 -40.28 -3.27 64.46
CA GLN A 70 -40.53 -2.75 63.11
C GLN A 70 -39.25 -2.23 62.44
N LEU A 71 -38.38 -1.56 63.20
CA LEU A 71 -37.07 -1.10 62.71
C LEU A 71 -36.16 -2.28 62.38
N SER A 72 -36.15 -3.33 63.19
CA SER A 72 -35.39 -4.56 62.91
C SER A 72 -35.92 -5.25 61.65
N GLU A 73 -37.25 -5.40 61.51
CA GLU A 73 -37.87 -6.01 60.33
C GLU A 73 -37.56 -5.21 59.05
N GLN A 74 -37.58 -3.87 59.12
CA GLN A 74 -37.18 -3.01 58.01
C GLN A 74 -35.67 -3.10 57.73
N ALA A 75 -34.83 -3.16 58.75
CA ALA A 75 -33.38 -3.31 58.61
C ALA A 75 -33.01 -4.66 58.00
N ASP A 76 -33.66 -5.75 58.41
CA ASP A 76 -33.48 -7.09 57.87
C ASP A 76 -33.95 -7.16 56.40
N SER A 77 -35.08 -6.53 56.08
CA SER A 77 -35.56 -6.39 54.69
C SER A 77 -34.60 -5.60 53.81
N LEU A 78 -34.04 -4.49 54.34
CA LEU A 78 -33.01 -3.71 53.64
C LEU A 78 -31.72 -4.52 53.44
N ALA A 79 -31.27 -5.23 54.47
CA ALA A 79 -30.07 -6.07 54.40
C ALA A 79 -30.23 -7.18 53.36
N ALA A 80 -31.38 -7.85 53.34
CA ALA A 80 -31.71 -8.87 52.34
C ALA A 80 -31.74 -8.28 50.92
N ARG A 81 -32.36 -7.10 50.74
CA ARG A 81 -32.40 -6.43 49.44
C ARG A 81 -31.02 -5.96 48.97
N ASN A 82 -30.17 -5.50 49.88
CA ASN A 82 -28.80 -5.08 49.58
C ASN A 82 -27.91 -6.30 49.22
N ALA A 83 -28.08 -7.42 49.92
CA ALA A 83 -27.43 -8.68 49.57
C ALA A 83 -27.82 -9.18 48.17
N GLU A 84 -29.11 -9.11 47.81
CA GLU A 84 -29.57 -9.48 46.47
C GLU A 84 -29.07 -8.52 45.38
N LEU A 85 -29.05 -7.20 45.64
CA LEU A 85 -28.46 -6.21 44.73
C LEU A 85 -26.97 -6.49 44.48
N ASN A 86 -26.20 -6.79 45.54
CA ASN A 86 -24.79 -7.14 45.40
C ASN A 86 -24.60 -8.43 44.59
N ARG A 87 -25.48 -9.43 44.78
CA ARG A 87 -25.47 -10.66 43.98
C ARG A 87 -25.71 -10.37 42.50
N GLN A 88 -26.71 -9.54 42.18
CA GLN A 88 -27.03 -9.15 40.80
C GLN A 88 -25.91 -8.33 40.16
N LEU A 89 -25.29 -7.42 40.92
CA LEU A 89 -24.14 -6.65 40.44
C LEU A 89 -22.95 -7.55 40.13
N GLN A 90 -22.64 -8.52 41.01
CA GLN A 90 -21.57 -9.49 40.76
C GLN A 90 -21.84 -10.37 39.53
N GLU A 91 -23.10 -10.79 39.34
CA GLU A 91 -23.51 -11.56 38.18
C GLU A 91 -23.36 -10.75 36.88
N LEU A 92 -23.77 -9.48 36.90
CA LEU A 92 -23.65 -8.58 35.75
C LEU A 92 -22.19 -8.23 35.44
N ILE A 93 -21.34 -8.03 36.46
CA ILE A 93 -19.90 -7.82 36.30
C ILE A 93 -19.27 -9.05 35.63
N CYS A 94 -19.58 -10.26 36.12
CA CYS A 94 -19.07 -11.51 35.55
C CYS A 94 -19.45 -11.67 34.07
N GLN A 95 -20.72 -11.41 33.72
CA GLN A 95 -21.19 -11.46 32.33
C GLN A 95 -20.48 -10.45 31.42
N ILE A 96 -20.25 -9.22 31.91
CA ILE A 96 -19.54 -8.20 31.14
C ILE A 96 -18.08 -8.60 30.93
N GLU A 97 -17.40 -9.05 31.99
CA GLU A 97 -16.00 -9.50 31.90
C GLU A 97 -15.86 -10.64 30.89
N GLU A 98 -16.72 -11.66 30.95
CA GLU A 98 -16.71 -12.78 30.01
C GLU A 98 -16.98 -12.33 28.56
N LYS A 99 -17.97 -11.44 28.36
CA LYS A 99 -18.31 -10.93 27.03
C LYS A 99 -17.20 -10.07 26.43
N VAL A 100 -16.60 -9.20 27.22
CA VAL A 100 -15.47 -8.36 26.79
C VAL A 100 -14.27 -9.24 26.46
N GLN A 101 -13.98 -10.24 27.28
CA GLN A 101 -12.88 -11.17 27.05
C GLN A 101 -13.04 -11.96 25.74
N THR A 102 -14.24 -12.51 25.50
CA THR A 102 -14.53 -13.29 24.30
C THR A 102 -14.53 -12.44 23.03
N GLU A 103 -15.04 -11.21 23.09
CA GLU A 103 -15.04 -10.27 21.97
C GLU A 103 -13.62 -9.79 21.61
N LEU A 104 -12.78 -9.49 22.62
CA LEU A 104 -11.39 -9.11 22.41
C LEU A 104 -10.59 -10.26 21.77
N GLN A 105 -10.73 -11.49 22.28
CA GLN A 105 -10.05 -12.67 21.72
C GLN A 105 -10.50 -12.98 20.28
N SER A 106 -11.79 -12.82 19.97
CA SER A 106 -12.32 -12.99 18.62
C SER A 106 -11.70 -11.96 17.65
N ARG A 107 -11.63 -10.69 18.05
CA ARG A 107 -11.01 -9.62 17.26
C ARG A 107 -9.51 -9.83 17.06
N GLU A 108 -8.79 -10.24 18.09
CA GLU A 108 -7.36 -10.55 17.98
C GLU A 108 -7.12 -11.71 17.00
N ASN A 109 -7.92 -12.79 17.08
CA ASN A 109 -7.81 -13.94 16.19
C ASN A 109 -8.17 -13.59 14.73
N GLU A 110 -9.20 -12.76 14.52
CA GLU A 110 -9.54 -12.24 13.18
C GLU A 110 -8.40 -11.37 12.61
N ILE A 111 -7.77 -10.52 13.42
CA ILE A 111 -6.66 -9.65 12.99
C ILE A 111 -5.42 -10.47 12.63
N VAL A 112 -5.10 -11.53 13.40
CA VAL A 112 -3.97 -12.42 13.12
C VAL A 112 -4.21 -13.23 11.84
N ALA A 113 -5.42 -13.78 11.65
CA ALA A 113 -5.78 -14.53 10.45
C ALA A 113 -5.83 -13.64 9.18
N MET A 114 -6.23 -12.38 9.31
CA MET A 114 -6.18 -11.42 8.20
C MET A 114 -4.75 -11.06 7.80
N ARG A 115 -3.83 -10.91 8.77
CA ARG A 115 -2.42 -10.60 8.47
C ARG A 115 -1.75 -11.67 7.62
N GLU A 116 -2.02 -12.95 7.88
CA GLU A 116 -1.37 -14.06 7.18
C GLU A 116 -1.72 -14.10 5.68
N LYS A 117 -3.01 -13.95 5.33
CA LYS A 117 -3.48 -13.95 3.94
C LYS A 117 -3.16 -12.65 3.20
N SER A 118 -3.26 -11.50 3.88
CA SER A 118 -2.90 -10.21 3.29
C SER A 118 -1.40 -10.10 3.02
N PHE A 119 -0.55 -10.66 3.89
CA PHE A 119 0.89 -10.66 3.67
C PHE A 119 1.27 -11.49 2.44
N MET A 120 0.64 -12.65 2.24
CA MET A 120 0.88 -13.48 1.05
C MET A 120 0.42 -12.78 -0.24
N GLN A 121 -0.72 -12.10 -0.23
CA GLN A 121 -1.21 -11.34 -1.39
C GLN A 121 -0.33 -10.12 -1.71
N VAL A 122 0.01 -9.31 -0.71
CA VAL A 122 0.86 -8.11 -0.88
C VAL A 122 2.29 -8.50 -1.27
N GLY A 123 2.85 -9.54 -0.64
CA GLY A 123 4.15 -10.09 -0.99
C GLY A 123 4.17 -10.67 -2.40
N GLY A 124 3.10 -11.37 -2.80
CA GLY A 124 2.93 -11.87 -4.17
C GLY A 124 2.85 -10.76 -5.21
N LEU A 125 2.06 -9.70 -4.94
CA LEU A 125 1.97 -8.54 -5.82
C LEU A 125 3.32 -7.82 -5.96
N MET A 126 4.03 -7.62 -4.85
CA MET A 126 5.37 -7.02 -4.85
C MET A 126 6.38 -7.87 -5.62
N GLY A 127 6.35 -9.19 -5.42
CA GLY A 127 7.18 -10.14 -6.16
C GLY A 127 6.87 -10.13 -7.66
N PHE A 128 5.59 -10.05 -8.03
CA PHE A 128 5.17 -9.95 -9.42
C PHE A 128 5.64 -8.65 -10.08
N VAL A 129 5.54 -7.51 -9.39
CA VAL A 129 6.07 -6.22 -9.88
C VAL A 129 7.58 -6.28 -10.05
N LEU A 130 8.32 -6.84 -9.08
CA LEU A 130 9.77 -7.02 -9.19
C LEU A 130 10.14 -7.95 -10.36
N LEU A 131 9.39 -9.04 -10.57
CA LEU A 131 9.59 -9.94 -11.69
C LEU A 131 9.38 -9.23 -13.04
N LEU A 132 8.31 -8.43 -13.17
CA LEU A 132 8.06 -7.64 -14.37
C LEU A 132 9.17 -6.62 -14.64
N LEU A 133 9.71 -5.97 -13.60
CA LEU A 133 10.84 -5.06 -13.73
C LEU A 133 12.11 -5.78 -14.18
N LEU A 134 12.39 -6.99 -13.67
CA LEU A 134 13.53 -7.80 -14.11
C LEU A 134 13.36 -8.25 -15.57
N ILE A 135 12.17 -8.71 -15.96
CA ILE A 135 11.88 -9.07 -17.35
C ILE A 135 12.03 -7.86 -18.27
N SER A 136 11.48 -6.71 -17.88
CA SER A 136 11.62 -5.45 -18.61
C SER A 136 13.09 -5.05 -18.75
N TYR A 137 13.87 -5.14 -17.69
CA TYR A 137 15.32 -4.89 -17.72
C TYR A 137 16.04 -5.83 -18.68
N ILE A 138 15.73 -7.13 -18.65
CA ILE A 138 16.32 -8.12 -19.57
C ILE A 138 15.97 -7.81 -21.02
N ILE A 139 14.70 -7.47 -21.31
CA ILE A 139 14.26 -7.08 -22.65
C ILE A 139 15.02 -5.84 -23.12
N ILE A 140 15.04 -4.76 -22.32
CA ILE A 140 15.74 -3.52 -22.68
C ILE A 140 17.23 -3.77 -22.90
N HIS A 141 17.89 -4.55 -22.04
CA HIS A 141 19.30 -4.85 -22.18
C HIS A 141 19.60 -5.67 -23.44
N ARG A 142 18.74 -6.66 -23.74
CA ARG A 142 18.85 -7.49 -24.93
C ARG A 142 18.56 -6.68 -26.21
N ASP A 143 17.57 -5.81 -26.19
CA ASP A 143 17.21 -4.94 -27.31
C ASP A 143 18.29 -3.90 -27.56
N ALA A 144 18.82 -3.26 -26.51
CA ALA A 144 19.93 -2.33 -26.62
C ALA A 144 21.17 -2.99 -27.24
N LYS A 145 21.46 -4.25 -26.87
CA LYS A 145 22.55 -5.03 -27.48
C LYS A 145 22.26 -5.36 -28.94
N SER A 146 21.02 -5.75 -29.26
CA SER A 146 20.61 -6.10 -30.62
C SER A 146 20.67 -4.88 -31.55
N ILE A 147 20.15 -3.73 -31.11
CA ILE A 147 20.17 -2.45 -31.84
C ILE A 147 21.60 -2.03 -32.21
N LYS A 148 22.56 -2.17 -31.28
CA LYS A 148 23.97 -1.89 -31.56
C LYS A 148 24.52 -2.74 -32.71
N GLN A 149 24.17 -4.03 -32.74
CA GLN A 149 24.61 -4.93 -33.82
C GLN A 149 23.95 -4.61 -35.16
N TYR A 150 22.65 -4.28 -35.17
CA TYR A 150 21.95 -3.87 -36.38
C TYR A 150 22.59 -2.62 -37.00
N LYS A 151 22.89 -1.60 -36.18
CA LYS A 151 23.59 -0.39 -36.66
C LYS A 151 24.93 -0.73 -37.31
N HIS A 152 25.73 -1.62 -36.71
CA HIS A 152 27.03 -1.98 -37.26
C HIS A 152 26.93 -2.70 -38.60
N LYS A 153 25.96 -3.63 -38.75
CA LYS A 153 25.69 -4.32 -40.03
C LYS A 153 25.25 -3.34 -41.12
N THR A 154 24.38 -2.39 -40.78
CA THR A 154 23.93 -1.38 -41.74
C THR A 154 25.07 -0.48 -42.17
N THR A 155 25.90 0.00 -41.24
CA THR A 155 27.06 0.83 -41.57
C THR A 155 28.07 0.08 -42.44
N ASP A 156 28.34 -1.20 -42.14
CA ASP A 156 29.26 -1.99 -42.96
C ASP A 156 28.70 -2.23 -44.37
N LEU A 157 27.40 -2.49 -44.50
CA LEU A 157 26.76 -2.69 -45.80
C LEU A 157 26.79 -1.40 -46.65
N ILE A 158 26.53 -0.24 -46.03
CA ILE A 158 26.65 1.07 -46.70
C ILE A 158 28.08 1.28 -47.18
N ARG A 159 29.07 0.99 -46.33
CA ARG A 159 30.49 1.10 -46.68
C ARG A 159 30.87 0.17 -47.85
N GLN A 160 30.37 -1.05 -47.87
CA GLN A 160 30.59 -1.99 -48.97
C GLN A 160 29.96 -1.49 -50.27
N LEU A 161 28.75 -0.94 -50.19
CA LEU A 161 28.06 -0.37 -51.34
C LEU A 161 28.82 0.84 -51.90
N GLU A 162 29.27 1.74 -51.04
CA GLU A 162 30.05 2.92 -51.42
C GLU A 162 31.38 2.52 -52.08
N GLN A 163 32.08 1.52 -51.55
CA GLN A 163 33.26 0.95 -52.18
C GLN A 163 32.96 0.33 -53.56
N SER A 164 31.83 -0.34 -53.72
CA SER A 164 31.41 -0.92 -55.00
C SER A 164 31.09 0.16 -56.03
N VAL A 165 30.40 1.22 -55.62
CA VAL A 165 30.11 2.39 -56.47
C VAL A 165 31.40 3.07 -56.89
N GLN A 166 32.31 3.34 -55.94
CA GLN A 166 33.60 3.98 -56.23
C GLN A 166 34.45 3.15 -57.20
N ARG A 167 34.46 1.82 -57.05
CA ARG A 167 35.14 0.92 -58.02
C ARG A 167 34.49 0.99 -59.40
N ASN A 168 33.16 1.00 -59.48
CA ASN A 168 32.45 1.13 -60.75
C ASN A 168 32.74 2.48 -61.43
N GLU A 169 32.74 3.58 -60.67
CA GLU A 169 33.09 4.91 -61.21
C GLU A 169 34.52 4.96 -61.74
N ALA A 170 35.48 4.35 -61.03
CA ALA A 170 36.86 4.25 -61.48
C ALA A 170 36.97 3.45 -62.79
N LEU A 171 36.25 2.32 -62.91
CA LEU A 171 36.20 1.52 -64.13
C LEU A 171 35.57 2.29 -65.30
N ILE A 172 34.44 2.96 -65.08
CA ILE A 172 33.78 3.79 -66.10
C ILE A 172 34.73 4.91 -66.57
N THR A 173 35.42 5.56 -65.64
CA THR A 173 36.38 6.63 -65.96
C THR A 173 37.56 6.09 -66.77
N SER A 174 38.09 4.92 -66.41
CA SER A 174 39.17 4.25 -67.15
C SER A 174 38.74 3.92 -68.58
N ARG A 175 37.55 3.31 -68.75
CA ARG A 175 36.97 3.00 -70.07
C ARG A 175 36.79 4.25 -70.92
N LYS A 176 36.22 5.32 -70.33
CA LYS A 176 36.03 6.61 -71.01
C LYS A 176 37.37 7.20 -71.47
N LYS A 177 38.40 7.12 -70.63
CA LYS A 177 39.76 7.60 -70.94
C LYS A 177 40.38 6.80 -72.08
N ALA A 178 40.32 5.47 -72.04
CA ALA A 178 40.87 4.61 -73.10
C ALA A 178 40.22 4.90 -74.48
N VAL A 179 38.89 4.96 -74.53
CA VAL A 179 38.16 5.29 -75.77
C VAL A 179 38.51 6.69 -76.28
N HIS A 180 38.60 7.66 -75.37
CA HIS A 180 38.95 9.03 -75.74
C HIS A 180 40.36 9.12 -76.33
N THR A 181 41.35 8.49 -75.68
CA THR A 181 42.74 8.46 -76.15
C THR A 181 42.84 7.83 -77.54
N ILE A 182 42.24 6.66 -77.75
CA ILE A 182 42.28 5.99 -79.07
C ILE A 182 41.57 6.82 -80.14
N THR A 183 40.43 7.44 -79.82
CA THR A 183 39.73 8.32 -80.78
C THR A 183 40.61 9.51 -81.19
N HIS A 184 41.36 10.08 -80.25
CA HIS A 184 42.29 11.16 -80.54
C HIS A 184 43.45 10.68 -81.43
N GLU A 185 44.04 9.52 -81.11
CA GLU A 185 45.15 8.96 -81.88
C GLU A 185 44.74 8.53 -83.29
N LEU A 186 43.51 8.04 -83.49
CA LEU A 186 42.96 7.69 -84.80
C LEU A 186 42.74 8.90 -85.72
N ARG A 187 42.62 10.12 -85.19
CA ARG A 187 42.45 11.33 -86.01
C ARG A 187 43.68 11.59 -86.90
N THR A 188 44.87 11.30 -86.40
CA THR A 188 46.14 11.50 -87.11
C THR A 188 46.26 10.63 -88.37
N PRO A 189 46.17 9.29 -88.30
CA PRO A 189 46.22 8.45 -89.48
C PRO A 189 45.02 8.67 -90.42
N LEU A 190 43.82 8.98 -89.89
CA LEU A 190 42.67 9.33 -90.73
C LEU A 190 42.91 10.60 -91.57
N THR A 191 43.54 11.60 -90.96
CA THR A 191 43.92 12.84 -91.63
C THR A 191 45.00 12.58 -92.68
N ALA A 192 45.97 11.71 -92.39
CA ALA A 192 46.98 11.28 -93.35
C ALA A 192 46.35 10.56 -94.56
N ILE A 193 45.45 9.59 -94.31
CA ILE A 193 44.72 8.87 -95.38
C ILE A 193 43.94 9.84 -96.26
N THR A 194 43.18 10.75 -95.65
CA THR A 194 42.38 11.74 -96.37
C THR A 194 43.26 12.69 -97.19
N GLY A 195 44.39 13.12 -96.61
CA GLY A 195 45.37 13.97 -97.28
C GLY A 195 45.98 13.29 -98.51
N TYR A 196 46.52 12.08 -98.37
CA TYR A 196 47.11 11.32 -99.47
C TYR A 196 46.08 10.94 -100.53
N ALA A 197 44.86 10.56 -100.16
CA ALA A 197 43.78 10.30 -101.11
C ALA A 197 43.41 11.56 -101.92
N GLY A 198 43.42 12.73 -101.27
CA GLY A 198 43.22 14.02 -101.92
C GLY A 198 44.34 14.38 -102.91
N LEU A 199 45.59 13.99 -102.61
CA LEU A 199 46.74 14.16 -103.51
C LEU A 199 46.63 13.22 -104.72
N ILE A 200 46.30 11.95 -104.52
CA ILE A 200 46.08 10.98 -105.62
C ILE A 200 45.04 11.50 -106.60
N ARG A 201 43.93 12.08 -106.11
CA ARG A 201 42.87 12.64 -106.97
C ARG A 201 43.33 13.82 -107.85
N LYS A 202 44.41 14.52 -107.47
CA LYS A 202 44.95 15.68 -108.19
C LYS A 202 46.20 15.36 -109.03
N GLU A 203 46.79 14.19 -108.86
CA GLU A 203 48.10 13.82 -109.44
C GLU A 203 47.93 13.19 -110.83
N GLN A 204 48.68 13.68 -111.83
CA GLN A 204 48.69 13.12 -113.21
C GLN A 204 49.88 12.17 -113.48
N CYS A 205 50.75 11.95 -112.49
CA CYS A 205 51.96 11.15 -112.60
C CYS A 205 51.83 9.82 -111.82
N GLU A 206 51.94 8.69 -112.52
CA GLU A 206 51.79 7.33 -111.95
C GLU A 206 52.81 7.03 -110.83
N ASP A 207 54.04 7.52 -110.95
CA ASP A 207 55.15 7.20 -110.04
C ASP A 207 54.93 7.73 -108.61
N LYS A 208 54.34 8.93 -108.47
CA LYS A 208 54.00 9.52 -107.16
C LYS A 208 52.74 8.93 -106.54
N SER A 209 51.81 8.45 -107.38
CA SER A 209 50.55 7.83 -106.94
C SER A 209 50.82 6.56 -106.12
N GLY A 210 51.77 5.72 -106.55
CA GLY A 210 52.17 4.52 -105.81
C GLY A 210 52.68 4.82 -104.40
N GLN A 211 53.45 5.90 -104.22
CA GLN A 211 53.99 6.31 -102.93
C GLN A 211 52.89 6.83 -101.97
N TYR A 212 51.89 7.56 -102.49
CA TYR A 212 50.73 7.97 -101.71
C TYR A 212 49.85 6.78 -101.30
N ILE A 213 49.65 5.80 -102.18
CA ILE A 213 48.94 4.55 -101.87
C ILE A 213 49.65 3.79 -100.74
N GLN A 214 50.98 3.69 -100.79
CA GLN A 214 51.77 3.06 -99.72
C GLN A 214 51.60 3.76 -98.37
N ASN A 215 51.55 5.10 -98.34
CA ASN A 215 51.35 5.85 -97.11
C ASN A 215 49.92 5.71 -96.54
N ILE A 216 48.91 5.56 -97.41
CA ILE A 216 47.53 5.23 -97.02
C ILE A 216 47.47 3.85 -96.38
N LEU A 217 48.12 2.85 -96.99
CA LEU A 217 48.19 1.49 -96.45
C LEU A 217 48.86 1.49 -95.07
N GLN A 218 50.02 2.14 -94.94
CA GLN A 218 50.73 2.22 -93.67
C GLN A 218 49.90 2.93 -92.58
N SER A 219 49.18 4.00 -92.93
CA SER A 219 48.30 4.70 -91.98
C SER A 219 47.09 3.85 -91.57
N SER A 220 46.55 3.06 -92.49
CA SER A 220 45.46 2.12 -92.22
C SER A 220 45.90 0.97 -91.32
N ASP A 221 47.11 0.43 -91.55
CA ASP A 221 47.71 -0.58 -90.68
C ASP A 221 47.91 -0.05 -89.25
N ARG A 222 48.41 1.19 -89.10
CA ARG A 222 48.53 1.84 -87.79
C ARG A 222 47.18 1.99 -87.08
N MET A 223 46.10 2.36 -87.79
CA MET A 223 44.75 2.40 -87.18
C MET A 223 44.28 1.02 -86.72
N ARG A 224 44.55 -0.02 -87.51
CA ARG A 224 44.20 -1.39 -87.17
C ARG A 224 44.90 -1.82 -85.89
N ASP A 225 46.17 -1.50 -85.72
CA ASP A 225 46.93 -1.84 -84.51
C ASP A 225 46.40 -1.09 -83.27
N MET A 226 46.04 0.19 -83.39
CA MET A 226 45.39 0.96 -82.31
C MET A 226 44.03 0.38 -81.91
N LEU A 227 43.21 -0.03 -82.89
CA LEU A 227 41.91 -0.67 -82.63
C LEU A 227 42.08 -2.04 -81.96
N ASN A 228 43.04 -2.84 -82.40
CA ASN A 228 43.37 -4.11 -81.77
C ASN A 228 43.82 -3.91 -80.31
N THR A 229 44.67 -2.92 -80.06
CA THR A 229 45.11 -2.55 -78.70
C THR A 229 43.92 -2.17 -77.79
N LEU A 230 42.93 -1.44 -78.32
CA LEU A 230 41.71 -1.10 -77.57
C LEU A 230 40.84 -2.33 -77.29
N LEU A 231 40.68 -3.21 -78.28
CA LEU A 231 39.94 -4.47 -78.11
C LEU A 231 40.62 -5.36 -77.06
N ASP A 232 41.94 -5.47 -77.09
CA ASP A 232 42.72 -6.24 -76.11
C ASP A 232 42.55 -5.66 -74.70
N PHE A 233 42.58 -4.33 -74.55
CA PHE A 233 42.27 -3.67 -73.27
C PHE A 233 40.89 -4.08 -72.73
N PHE A 234 39.84 -4.08 -73.57
CA PHE A 234 38.51 -4.51 -73.13
C PHE A 234 38.42 -6.01 -72.84
N ARG A 235 39.20 -6.86 -73.51
CA ARG A 235 39.26 -8.30 -73.22
C ARG A 235 39.93 -8.58 -71.87
N LEU A 236 41.00 -7.84 -71.57
CA LEU A 236 41.68 -7.85 -70.27
C LEU A 236 40.80 -7.29 -69.15
N ASP A 237 40.13 -6.16 -69.37
CA ASP A 237 39.24 -5.51 -68.38
C ASP A 237 38.02 -6.38 -68.03
N ASN A 238 37.50 -7.17 -68.98
CA ASN A 238 36.41 -8.13 -68.74
C ASN A 238 36.90 -9.50 -68.23
N GLY A 239 38.19 -9.66 -67.93
CA GLY A 239 38.77 -10.88 -67.37
C GLY A 239 38.73 -12.09 -68.32
N LYS A 240 38.58 -11.89 -69.63
CA LYS A 240 38.42 -12.97 -70.60
C LYS A 240 39.73 -13.51 -71.18
N GLU A 241 40.85 -12.80 -71.05
CA GLU A 241 42.18 -13.31 -71.45
C GLU A 241 43.26 -12.86 -70.45
N GLN A 242 44.11 -13.82 -70.06
CA GLN A 242 45.38 -13.57 -69.38
C GLN A 242 46.39 -13.02 -70.40
N PRO A 243 47.29 -12.09 -70.02
CA PRO A 243 48.27 -11.55 -70.94
C PRO A 243 49.13 -12.70 -71.51
N ARG A 244 49.09 -12.88 -72.83
CA ARG A 244 50.09 -13.69 -73.52
C ARG A 244 51.41 -12.93 -73.46
N LEU A 245 52.23 -13.29 -72.48
CA LEU A 245 53.67 -12.99 -72.41
C LEU A 245 54.40 -13.65 -73.58
#